data_AF-A0A538EYC2-F1
#
_entry.id   AF-A0A538EYC2-F1
#
_cell.length_a   1.000
_cell.length_b   1.000
_cell.length_c   1.000
_cell.angle_alpha   90.00
_cell.angle_beta   90.00
_cell.angle_gamma   90.00
#
_symmetry.space_group_name_H-M   'P 1'
#
loop_
_entity.id
_entity.type
_entity.pdbx_description
1 polymer ?
#
loop_
_entity_poly.entity_id
_entity_poly.type
_entity_poly.pdbx_seq_one_letter_code
_entity_poly.pdbx_strand_id
1 'polypeptide(L)'
;MRSVELAIYADALAGEAASLAARAERARSRIQQAAIEKRARAELTDPVIERLEGLGLLGAIDERSVRAELRELEAALGALEELQAWVEEELAESSAA
;
A
#
# COMPACT_ATOMS: atom_id res chain seq x y z
N MET A 1 -24.15 20.71 -6.05
CA MET A 1 -24.17 19.28 -6.44
C MET A 1 -25.27 18.58 -5.65
N ARG A 2 -25.91 17.50 -6.11
CA ARG A 2 -26.95 16.85 -5.28
C ARG A 2 -26.27 16.03 -4.17
N SER A 3 -26.76 16.11 -2.93
CA SER A 3 -26.21 15.39 -1.77
C SER A 3 -26.04 13.88 -2.01
N VAL A 4 -26.95 13.27 -2.77
CA VAL A 4 -26.87 11.85 -3.15
C VAL A 4 -25.67 11.56 -4.07
N GLU A 5 -25.36 12.45 -5.01
CA GLU A 5 -24.22 12.26 -5.93
C GLU A 5 -22.90 12.32 -5.17
N LEU A 6 -22.78 13.28 -4.25
CA LEU A 6 -21.65 13.39 -3.35
C LEU A 6 -21.48 12.15 -2.45
N ALA A 7 -22.56 11.61 -1.91
CA ALA A 7 -22.50 10.45 -1.02
C ALA A 7 -22.04 9.18 -1.75
N ILE A 8 -22.51 8.99 -2.99
CA ILE A 8 -22.03 7.90 -3.86
C ILE A 8 -20.55 8.08 -4.19
N TYR A 9 -20.13 9.31 -4.45
CA TYR A 9 -18.72 9.59 -4.73
C TYR A 9 -17.83 9.34 -3.51
N ALA A 10 -18.25 9.77 -2.32
CA ALA A 10 -17.54 9.49 -1.06
C ALA A 10 -17.34 7.99 -0.82
N ASP A 11 -18.37 7.17 -1.06
CA ASP A 11 -18.27 5.70 -0.95
C ASP A 11 -17.26 5.11 -1.95
N ALA A 12 -17.27 5.58 -3.19
CA ALA A 12 -16.29 5.17 -4.20
C ALA A 12 -14.85 5.53 -3.79
N LEU A 13 -14.63 6.74 -3.25
CA LEU A 13 -13.31 7.16 -2.75
C LEU A 13 -12.86 6.29 -1.56
N ALA A 14 -13.77 5.91 -0.66
CA ALA A 14 -13.45 5.01 0.45
C ALA A 14 -12.99 3.62 -0.04
N GLY A 15 -13.63 3.09 -1.09
CA GLY A 15 -13.21 1.85 -1.73
C GLY A 15 -11.79 1.94 -2.32
N GLU A 16 -11.48 3.04 -3.01
CA GLU A 16 -10.14 3.28 -3.57
C GLU A 16 -9.09 3.46 -2.48
N ALA A 17 -9.40 4.16 -1.39
CA ALA A 17 -8.50 4.33 -0.25
C ALA A 17 -8.16 2.98 0.39
N ALA A 18 -9.16 2.12 0.60
CA ALA A 18 -8.95 0.77 1.09
C ALA A 18 -8.06 -0.08 0.15
N SER A 19 -8.27 0.04 -1.16
CA SER A 19 -7.45 -0.62 -2.18
C SER A 19 -5.99 -0.18 -2.14
N LEU A 20 -5.74 1.14 -2.10
CA LEU A 20 -4.39 1.71 -2.01
C LEU A 20 -3.69 1.32 -0.70
N ALA A 21 -4.39 1.41 0.42
CA ALA A 21 -3.86 1.00 1.73
C ALA A 21 -3.45 -0.48 1.75
N ALA A 22 -4.28 -1.37 1.19
CA ALA A 22 -3.98 -2.79 1.09
C ALA A 22 -2.76 -3.08 0.21
N ARG A 23 -2.54 -2.29 -0.85
CA ARG A 23 -1.35 -2.38 -1.70
C ARG A 23 -0.10 -1.88 -0.98
N ALA A 24 -0.20 -0.76 -0.26
CA ALA A 24 0.90 -0.22 0.55
C ALA A 24 1.33 -1.22 1.62
N GLU A 25 0.38 -1.89 2.28
CA GLU A 25 0.70 -2.91 3.26
C GLU A 25 1.43 -4.11 2.66
N ARG A 26 0.98 -4.58 1.48
CA ARG A 26 1.70 -5.63 0.73
C ARG A 26 3.12 -5.20 0.35
N ALA A 27 3.35 -3.92 0.03
CA ALA A 27 4.71 -3.41 -0.20
C ALA A 27 5.55 -3.40 1.09
N ARG A 28 4.99 -2.99 2.23
CA ARG A 28 5.67 -3.07 3.54
C ARG A 28 6.03 -4.50 3.92
N SER A 29 5.11 -5.46 3.75
CA SER A 29 5.39 -6.87 4.02
C SER A 29 6.56 -7.41 3.17
N ARG A 30 6.62 -7.04 1.88
CA ARG A 30 7.76 -7.40 1.00
C ARG A 30 9.09 -6.84 1.49
N ILE A 31 9.12 -5.58 1.98
CA ILE A 31 10.33 -4.97 2.54
C ILE A 31 10.78 -5.72 3.82
N GLN A 32 9.84 -6.04 4.71
CA GLN A 32 10.13 -6.79 5.93
C GLN A 32 10.67 -8.20 5.60
N GLN A 33 10.05 -8.88 4.63
CA GLN A 33 10.52 -10.16 4.14
C GLN A 33 11.96 -10.05 3.60
N ALA A 34 12.26 -9.06 2.77
CA ALA A 34 13.61 -8.83 2.25
C ALA A 34 14.66 -8.67 3.36
N ALA A 35 14.32 -7.98 4.45
CA ALA A 35 15.19 -7.83 5.61
C ALA A 35 15.43 -9.15 6.35
N ILE A 36 14.39 -9.98 6.51
CA ILE A 36 14.50 -11.32 7.10
C ILE A 36 15.39 -12.21 6.23
N GLU A 37 15.18 -12.23 4.91
CA GLU A 37 15.95 -13.03 3.99
C GLU A 37 17.42 -12.58 3.91
N LYS A 38 17.68 -11.26 3.97
CA LYS A 38 19.03 -10.72 4.06
C LYS A 38 19.74 -11.19 5.33
N ARG A 39 19.04 -11.20 6.47
CA ARG A 39 19.57 -11.74 7.73
C ARG A 39 19.81 -13.24 7.64
N ALA A 40 18.88 -14.00 7.08
CA ALA A 40 19.04 -15.44 6.86
C ALA A 40 20.29 -15.76 6.04
N ARG A 41 20.54 -15.00 4.96
CA ARG A 41 21.77 -15.15 4.15
C ARG A 41 23.06 -14.84 4.92
N ALA A 42 23.00 -13.99 5.94
CA ALA A 42 24.16 -13.69 6.78
C ALA A 42 24.44 -14.75 7.85
N GLU A 43 23.45 -15.59 8.19
CA GLU A 43 23.53 -16.57 9.29
C GLU A 43 23.58 -18.03 8.81
N LEU A 44 23.11 -18.31 7.58
CA LEU A 44 23.08 -19.64 7.00
C LEU A 44 24.31 -19.95 6.15
N THR A 45 24.57 -21.24 5.91
CA THR A 45 25.65 -21.68 5.03
C THR A 45 25.24 -21.63 3.56
N ASP A 46 26.20 -21.42 2.67
CA ASP A 46 25.96 -21.34 1.21
C ASP A 46 25.15 -22.53 0.66
N PRO A 47 25.41 -23.80 1.02
CA PRO A 47 24.61 -24.92 0.51
C PRO A 47 23.13 -24.87 0.94
N VAL A 48 22.83 -24.32 2.12
CA VAL A 48 21.44 -24.13 2.58
C VAL A 48 20.78 -22.99 1.80
N ILE A 49 21.51 -21.89 1.59
CA ILE A 49 21.03 -20.75 0.79
C ILE A 49 20.70 -21.21 -0.63
N GLU A 50 21.63 -21.88 -1.32
CA GLU A 50 21.44 -22.41 -2.68
C GLU A 50 20.21 -23.33 -2.77
N ARG A 51 20.02 -24.21 -1.77
CA ARG A 51 18.86 -25.11 -1.70
C ARG A 51 17.55 -24.34 -1.58
N LEU A 52 17.50 -23.32 -0.71
CA LEU A 52 16.29 -22.53 -0.46
C LEU A 52 15.96 -21.61 -1.64
N GLU A 53 16.96 -21.04 -2.30
CA GLU A 53 16.80 -20.27 -3.54
C GLU A 53 16.29 -21.16 -4.68
N GLY A 54 16.82 -22.38 -4.81
CA GLY A 54 16.33 -23.37 -5.77
C GLY A 54 14.88 -23.84 -5.53
N LEU A 55 14.38 -23.70 -4.30
CA LEU A 55 12.97 -23.95 -3.94
C LEU A 55 12.08 -22.70 -4.05
N GLY A 56 12.65 -21.53 -4.34
CA GLY A 56 11.93 -20.25 -4.37
C GLY A 56 11.51 -19.73 -2.99
N LEU A 57 12.13 -20.22 -1.91
CA LEU A 57 11.84 -19.80 -0.53
C LEU A 57 12.68 -18.60 -0.08
N LEU A 58 13.84 -18.40 -0.71
CA LEU A 58 14.63 -17.17 -0.63
C LEU A 58 14.58 -16.49 -1.99
N GLY A 59 14.22 -15.21 -2.02
CA GLY A 59 14.07 -14.42 -3.23
C GLY A 59 15.10 -13.30 -3.33
N ALA A 60 15.21 -12.72 -4.52
CA ALA A 60 15.85 -11.43 -4.73
C ALA A 60 14.74 -10.39 -4.92
N ILE A 61 14.36 -9.72 -3.82
CA ILE A 61 13.48 -8.56 -3.91
C ILE A 61 14.33 -7.34 -4.22
N ASP A 62 13.97 -6.59 -5.26
CA ASP A 62 14.52 -5.24 -5.47
C ASP A 62 13.92 -4.28 -4.44
N GLU A 63 14.57 -4.20 -3.28
CA GLU A 63 14.15 -3.35 -2.17
C GLU A 63 14.01 -1.88 -2.59
N ARG A 64 14.85 -1.39 -3.51
CA ARG A 64 14.77 -0.01 -3.99
C ARG A 64 13.48 0.22 -4.77
N SER A 65 13.14 -0.70 -5.68
CA SER A 65 11.90 -0.63 -6.44
C SER A 65 10.67 -0.71 -5.52
N VAL A 66 10.66 -1.63 -4.55
CA VAL A 66 9.52 -1.78 -3.62
C VAL A 66 9.37 -0.55 -2.72
N ARG A 67 10.47 0.06 -2.26
CA ARG A 67 10.42 1.32 -1.51
C ARG A 67 9.94 2.49 -2.35
N ALA A 68 10.26 2.53 -3.65
CA ALA A 68 9.70 3.54 -4.55
C ALA A 68 8.18 3.35 -4.70
N GLU A 69 7.74 2.12 -4.97
CA GLU A 69 6.32 1.76 -5.05
C GLU A 69 5.55 2.14 -3.77
N LEU A 70 6.12 1.84 -2.59
CA LEU A 70 5.49 2.20 -1.31
C LEU A 70 5.29 3.71 -1.18
N ARG A 71 6.30 4.53 -1.51
CA ARG A 71 6.19 6.00 -1.45
C ARG A 71 5.13 6.53 -2.41
N GLU A 72 5.04 5.96 -3.61
CA GLU A 72 4.01 6.34 -4.58
C GLU A 72 2.61 6.00 -4.07
N LEU A 73 2.43 4.81 -3.48
CA LEU A 73 1.16 4.39 -2.88
C LEU A 73 0.75 5.27 -1.70
N GLU A 74 1.70 5.62 -0.83
CA GLU A 74 1.46 6.52 0.32
C GLU A 74 1.13 7.95 -0.14
N ALA A 75 1.81 8.45 -1.18
CA ALA A 75 1.49 9.76 -1.77
C ALA A 75 0.09 9.77 -2.43
N ALA A 76 -0.26 8.69 -3.15
CA ALA A 76 -1.58 8.55 -3.75
C ALA A 76 -2.69 8.47 -2.69
N LEU A 77 -2.45 7.76 -1.59
CA LEU A 77 -3.37 7.69 -0.46
C LEU A 77 -3.58 9.08 0.16
N GLY A 78 -2.51 9.83 0.42
CA GLY A 78 -2.62 11.19 0.97
C GLY A 78 -3.41 12.14 0.07
N ALA A 79 -3.18 12.09 -1.25
CA ALA A 79 -3.96 12.89 -2.21
C ALA A 79 -5.44 12.50 -2.24
N LEU A 80 -5.74 11.21 -2.04
CA LEU A 80 -7.11 10.71 -1.98
C LEU A 80 -7.81 11.13 -0.67
N GLU A 81 -7.10 11.10 0.45
CA GLU A 81 -7.59 11.58 1.75
C GLU A 81 -7.94 13.08 1.71
N GLU A 82 -7.12 13.90 1.04
CA GLU A 82 -7.44 15.32 0.81
C GLU A 82 -8.75 15.51 0.02
N LEU A 83 -8.95 14.70 -1.03
CA LEU A 83 -10.18 14.72 -1.82
C LEU A 83 -11.39 14.23 -1.02
N GLN A 84 -11.23 13.19 -0.20
CA GLN A 84 -12.28 12.69 0.69
C GLN A 84 -12.72 13.76 1.68
N ALA A 85 -11.77 14.45 2.32
CA ALA A 85 -12.07 15.55 3.24
C ALA A 85 -12.90 16.65 2.56
N TRP A 86 -12.51 17.06 1.35
CA TRP A 86 -13.29 18.04 0.57
C TRP A 86 -14.71 17.56 0.27
N VAL A 87 -14.88 16.30 -0.16
CA VAL A 87 -16.22 15.72 -0.43
C VAL A 87 -17.07 15.66 0.84
N GLU A 88 -16.47 15.34 1.98
CA GLU A 88 -17.16 15.31 3.28
C GLU A 88 -17.63 16.70 3.73
N GLU A 89 -16.82 17.74 3.49
CA GLU A 89 -17.20 19.14 3.74
C GLU A 89 -18.39 19.56 2.86
N GLU A 90 -18.32 19.31 1.55
CA GLU A 90 -19.42 19.62 0.62
C GLU A 90 -20.72 18.87 0.97
N LEU A 91 -20.61 17.64 1.46
CA LEU A 91 -21.75 16.85 1.96
C LEU A 91 -22.38 17.48 3.19
N ALA A 92 -21.56 17.91 4.15
CA ALA A 92 -22.03 18.57 5.35
C ALA A 92 -22.79 19.86 5.01
N GLU A 93 -22.23 20.70 4.12
CA GLU A 93 -22.89 21.92 3.65
C GLU A 93 -24.20 21.64 2.92
N SER A 94 -24.21 20.66 2.01
CA SER A 94 -25.40 20.29 1.24
C SER A 94 -26.50 19.62 2.08
N SER A 95 -26.18 19.08 3.25
CA SER A 95 -27.15 18.46 4.16
C SER A 95 -27.73 19.44 5.19
N ALA A 96 -27.07 20.58 5.38
CA ALA A 96 -27.51 21.67 6.27
C ALA A 96 -28.43 22.70 5.59
N ALA A 97 -28.47 22.71 4.25
CA ALA A 97 -29.29 23.59 3.41
C ALA A 97 -30.65 22.95 3.06
#